data_AF-A0A817V3E2-F1
#
_entry.id   AF-A0A817V3E2-F1
#
_cell.length_a   1.000
_cell.length_b   1.000
_cell.length_c   1.000
_cell.angle_alpha   90.00
_cell.angle_beta   90.00
_cell.angle_gamma   90.00
#
_symmetry.space_group_name_H-M   'P 1'
#
loop_
_entity.id
_entity.type
_entity.pdbx_description
1 polymer ?
#
loop_
_entity_poly.entity_id
_entity_poly.type
_entity_poly.pdbx_seq_one_letter_code
_entity_poly.pdbx_strand_id
1 'polypeptide(L)'
;MQLFTLWKCIFGPKLHQTYPFAVSSPATRADRQPDHIYVKNIAEMISDRVLFMLRMFIEILRTVWPLYLLYSYYRGTLTFANSVSFVRVASFFIIVPIYFMILRGIGRFVNPVYTKFLNDFSEIKYDSTKKARQKFLAKYDFSLSHWQPDYRVESYSIRKLPSISTTKTDFTNQTEVTLIEQVFHYPFLLLGYVCVNVFGRRLMFPGSLEILRFMQYRALLDGRSNLIVSYHAKRRILRTADGNNIDTIFVDARSITGRQTLVITCEGNAGFYEVGSMMTPIEAGFSVLGWNRPGFGESSGYPGALSEVNAIDAVIRYAIEELHFPINDIVVFAWSIGGYAANWAAVNYPNIRGLVLDAIFDDVLPLAQRRMPTFISKFVEKTIRNYLNLNNIQLIKRYNGPFYLVRRTFDEMMNLIPAKVSTNCANEILFSILPHRYPFIYNDAQMLTLMKRYICLKKLKKKKLLDQYCSDTDALKRQCERYRLEHPVRSYPCNFGENFSIDERQSFAIYLVNQYLVDFDAQHCTPLPVTLFHLPTRCV
;
A
#
# COMPACT_ATOMS: atom_id res chain seq x y z
N MET A 1 6.13 42.66 -15.04
CA MET A 1 6.63 41.81 -13.93
C MET A 1 5.51 41.38 -12.97
N GLN A 2 4.70 42.31 -12.42
CA GLN A 2 3.65 41.99 -11.43
C GLN A 2 2.53 41.04 -11.94
N LEU A 3 2.03 41.23 -13.17
CA LEU A 3 1.05 40.33 -13.79
C LEU A 3 1.54 38.88 -13.93
N PHE A 4 2.82 38.70 -14.24
CA PHE A 4 3.43 37.37 -14.37
C PHE A 4 3.56 36.68 -13.01
N THR A 5 3.91 37.43 -11.96
CA THR A 5 3.93 36.92 -10.58
C THR A 5 2.53 36.54 -10.11
N LEU A 6 1.51 37.37 -10.38
CA LEU A 6 0.12 37.05 -10.06
C LEU A 6 -0.35 35.77 -10.77
N TRP A 7 0.00 35.60 -12.05
CA TRP A 7 -0.26 34.37 -12.80
C TRP A 7 0.35 33.14 -12.11
N LYS A 8 1.62 33.23 -11.69
CA LYS A 8 2.28 32.17 -10.92
C LYS A 8 1.59 31.91 -9.58
N CYS A 9 1.02 32.91 -8.91
CA CYS A 9 0.28 32.72 -7.65
C CYS A 9 -1.06 31.99 -7.85
N ILE A 10 -1.77 32.23 -8.97
CA ILE A 10 -3.06 31.59 -9.30
C ILE A 10 -2.87 30.07 -9.51
N PHE A 11 -1.88 29.71 -10.32
CA PHE A 11 -1.61 28.32 -10.72
C PHE A 11 -0.48 27.65 -9.90
N GLY A 12 0.11 28.36 -8.96
CA GLY A 12 1.23 27.87 -8.16
C GLY A 12 0.82 26.75 -7.18
N PRO A 13 1.80 25.93 -6.76
CA PRO A 13 1.57 24.87 -5.78
C PRO A 13 1.05 25.44 -4.45
N LYS A 14 0.28 24.63 -3.72
CA LYS A 14 -0.21 24.99 -2.40
C LYS A 14 0.90 24.78 -1.37
N LEU A 15 1.29 25.81 -0.63
CA LEU A 15 2.22 25.70 0.50
C LEU A 15 1.47 25.18 1.73
N HIS A 16 2.08 24.25 2.46
CA HIS A 16 1.54 23.68 3.70
C HIS A 16 2.27 24.23 4.93
N GLN A 17 3.60 24.19 4.91
CA GLN A 17 4.45 24.68 6.00
C GLN A 17 5.90 24.83 5.56
N THR A 18 6.70 25.45 6.42
CA THR A 18 8.15 25.58 6.28
C THR A 18 8.85 24.88 7.45
N TYR A 19 10.00 24.27 7.17
CA TYR A 19 10.82 23.60 8.18
C TYR A 19 12.02 24.48 8.60
N PRO A 20 12.52 24.30 9.84
CA PRO A 20 13.76 24.91 10.28
C PRO A 20 14.91 24.57 9.36
N PHE A 21 15.74 25.55 9.03
CA PHE A 21 16.99 25.29 8.34
C PHE A 21 17.88 24.47 9.28
N ALA A 22 18.26 23.26 8.85
CA ALA A 22 18.95 22.25 9.66
C ALA A 22 20.05 22.84 10.56
N VAL A 23 19.83 22.83 11.87
CA VAL A 23 20.86 23.13 12.87
C VAL A 23 21.67 21.85 13.08
N SER A 24 22.99 21.93 12.91
CA SER A 24 23.96 20.85 13.01
C SER A 24 24.29 20.41 14.45
N SER A 25 23.30 20.40 15.35
CA SER A 25 23.45 20.00 16.77
C SER A 25 22.33 19.06 17.21
N PRO A 26 22.55 18.20 18.25
CA PRO A 26 21.52 17.29 18.74
C PRO A 26 20.33 18.10 19.27
N ALA A 27 19.20 17.99 18.57
CA ALA A 27 17.98 18.77 18.74
C ALA A 27 17.36 18.63 20.14
N THR A 28 17.18 19.77 20.82
CA THR A 28 16.35 19.86 22.03
C THR A 28 14.87 19.74 21.68
N ARG A 29 14.00 19.53 22.67
CA ARG A 29 12.55 19.31 22.47
C ARG A 29 11.84 20.49 21.75
N ALA A 30 12.44 21.68 21.76
CA ALA A 30 11.96 22.87 21.05
C ALA A 30 12.35 22.88 19.56
N ASP A 31 13.46 22.23 19.18
CA ASP A 31 13.94 22.11 17.78
C ASP A 31 13.16 21.07 16.95
N ARG A 32 12.20 20.38 17.58
CA ARG A 32 11.39 19.31 16.97
C ARG A 32 10.07 19.78 16.38
N GLN A 33 9.83 21.09 16.30
CA GLN A 33 8.61 21.66 15.73
C GLN A 33 8.87 22.30 14.36
N PRO A 34 7.92 22.26 13.41
CA PRO A 34 8.04 23.02 12.18
C PRO A 34 8.11 24.52 12.52
N ASP A 35 8.98 25.27 11.82
CA ASP A 35 9.19 26.71 12.07
C ASP A 35 7.85 27.47 12.06
N HIS A 36 7.05 27.27 11.00
CA HIS A 36 5.75 27.91 10.84
C HIS A 36 4.82 27.08 9.95
N ILE A 37 3.63 26.74 10.47
CA ILE A 37 2.50 26.30 9.64
C ILE A 37 2.08 27.48 8.76
N TYR A 38 1.89 27.25 7.45
CA TYR A 38 1.52 28.34 6.54
C TYR A 38 0.13 28.91 6.88
N VAL A 39 0.10 30.18 7.27
CA VAL A 39 -1.13 30.90 7.60
C VAL A 39 -1.72 31.55 6.35
N LYS A 40 -2.93 31.13 6.00
CA LYS A 40 -3.69 31.67 4.87
C LYS A 40 -4.43 32.93 5.29
N ASN A 41 -4.47 33.93 4.41
CA ASN A 41 -5.40 35.05 4.57
C ASN A 41 -6.84 34.64 4.23
N ILE A 42 -7.78 35.54 4.50
CA ILE A 42 -9.21 35.32 4.32
C ILE A 42 -9.54 34.96 2.86
N ALA A 43 -8.93 35.64 1.89
CA ALA A 43 -9.16 35.38 0.47
C ALA A 43 -8.75 33.94 0.08
N GLU A 44 -7.54 33.50 0.43
CA GLU A 44 -7.09 32.13 0.16
C GLU A 44 -7.91 31.09 0.94
N MET A 45 -8.28 31.38 2.19
CA MET A 45 -9.06 30.47 3.03
C MET A 45 -10.47 30.23 2.46
N ILE A 46 -11.19 31.29 2.09
CA ILE A 46 -12.53 31.19 1.50
C ILE A 46 -12.45 30.46 0.16
N SER A 47 -11.50 30.83 -0.70
CA SER A 47 -11.31 30.17 -1.99
C SER A 47 -11.02 28.67 -1.84
N ASP A 48 -10.12 28.28 -0.93
CA ASP A 48 -9.81 26.87 -0.71
C ASP A 48 -11.02 26.08 -0.21
N ARG A 49 -11.86 26.66 0.65
CA ARG A 49 -13.11 26.02 1.12
C ARG A 49 -14.09 25.83 -0.03
N VAL A 50 -14.34 26.85 -0.84
CA VAL A 50 -15.28 26.75 -1.97
C VAL A 50 -14.77 25.76 -3.01
N LEU A 51 -13.49 25.83 -3.40
CA LEU A 51 -12.90 24.90 -4.35
C LEU A 51 -12.87 23.46 -3.83
N PHE A 52 -12.72 23.26 -2.51
CA PHE A 52 -12.86 21.95 -1.89
C PHE A 52 -14.30 21.44 -1.99
N MET A 53 -15.30 22.25 -1.65
CA MET A 53 -16.71 21.86 -1.78
C MET A 53 -17.07 21.48 -3.21
N LEU A 54 -16.64 22.27 -4.20
CA LEU A 54 -16.89 21.96 -5.62
C LEU A 54 -16.22 20.65 -6.05
N ARG A 55 -14.99 20.37 -5.61
CA ARG A 55 -14.33 19.07 -5.83
C ARG A 55 -15.11 17.92 -5.18
N MET A 56 -15.58 18.10 -3.95
CA MET A 56 -16.40 17.10 -3.26
C MET A 56 -17.70 16.81 -4.02
N PHE A 57 -18.38 17.84 -4.54
CA PHE A 57 -19.55 17.66 -5.40
C PHE A 57 -19.23 16.87 -6.66
N ILE A 58 -18.11 17.16 -7.34
CA ILE A 58 -17.67 16.43 -8.52
C ILE A 58 -17.39 14.95 -8.19
N GLU A 59 -16.77 14.65 -7.06
CA GLU A 59 -16.53 13.26 -6.63
C GLU A 59 -17.82 12.50 -6.29
N ILE A 60 -18.80 13.18 -5.68
CA ILE A 60 -20.13 12.60 -5.46
C ILE A 60 -20.80 12.32 -6.80
N LEU A 61 -20.78 13.27 -7.73
CA LEU A 61 -21.35 13.09 -9.08
C LEU A 61 -20.67 11.93 -9.82
N ARG A 62 -19.34 11.79 -9.73
CA ARG A 62 -18.59 10.64 -10.28
C ARG A 62 -19.01 9.29 -9.71
N THR A 63 -19.57 9.28 -8.51
CA THR A 63 -20.04 8.05 -7.85
C THR A 63 -21.53 7.79 -8.12
N VAL A 64 -22.34 8.84 -8.26
CA VAL A 64 -23.80 8.73 -8.36
C VAL A 64 -24.31 8.83 -9.80
N TRP A 65 -23.45 9.16 -10.78
CA TRP A 65 -23.88 9.36 -12.17
C TRP A 65 -24.70 8.22 -12.79
N PRO A 66 -24.46 6.91 -12.54
CA PRO A 66 -25.29 5.87 -13.14
C PRO A 66 -26.72 5.89 -12.60
N LEU A 67 -26.87 6.16 -11.29
CA LEU A 67 -28.18 6.29 -10.64
C LEU A 67 -28.90 7.55 -11.09
N TYR A 68 -28.16 8.67 -11.20
CA TYR A 68 -28.71 9.93 -11.70
C TYR A 68 -29.16 9.79 -13.16
N LEU A 69 -28.38 9.13 -14.02
CA LEU A 69 -28.74 8.89 -15.41
C LEU A 69 -30.03 8.06 -15.53
N LEU A 70 -30.15 6.99 -14.75
CA LEU A 70 -31.36 6.15 -14.71
C LEU A 70 -32.58 6.95 -14.23
N TYR A 71 -32.42 7.75 -13.18
CA TYR A 71 -33.46 8.64 -12.67
C TYR A 71 -33.88 9.68 -13.74
N SER A 72 -32.90 10.31 -14.39
CA SER A 72 -33.14 11.29 -15.44
C SER A 72 -33.84 10.72 -16.66
N TYR A 73 -33.52 9.48 -17.04
CA TYR A 73 -34.21 8.73 -18.09
C TYR A 73 -35.65 8.41 -17.68
N TYR A 74 -35.86 7.84 -16.49
CA TYR A 74 -37.18 7.50 -15.96
C TYR A 74 -38.12 8.73 -15.88
N ARG A 75 -37.59 9.89 -15.50
CA ARG A 75 -38.33 11.15 -15.40
C ARG A 75 -38.49 11.89 -16.73
N GLY A 76 -37.95 11.36 -17.83
CA GLY A 76 -38.01 12.02 -19.15
C GLY A 76 -37.28 13.36 -19.19
N THR A 77 -36.28 13.58 -18.34
CA THR A 77 -35.56 14.87 -18.24
C THR A 77 -34.48 15.05 -19.30
N LEU A 78 -34.09 13.97 -20.00
CA LEU A 78 -33.10 13.98 -21.08
C LEU A 78 -33.71 14.49 -22.40
N THR A 79 -34.20 15.72 -22.40
CA THR A 79 -34.81 16.38 -23.57
C THR A 79 -34.01 17.61 -23.98
N PHE A 80 -34.12 17.99 -25.26
CA PHE A 80 -33.49 19.22 -25.76
C PHE A 80 -33.98 20.47 -25.02
N ALA A 81 -35.25 20.51 -24.60
CA ALA A 81 -35.79 21.62 -23.81
C ALA A 81 -35.06 21.82 -22.46
N ASN A 82 -34.60 20.73 -21.83
CA ASN A 82 -33.86 20.79 -20.57
C ASN A 82 -32.34 21.05 -20.77
N SER A 83 -31.85 21.08 -22.01
CA SER A 83 -30.42 21.32 -22.32
C SER A 83 -29.93 22.65 -21.76
N VAL A 84 -30.75 23.70 -21.76
CA VAL A 84 -30.43 25.01 -21.21
C VAL A 84 -30.11 24.94 -19.71
N SER A 85 -30.85 24.13 -18.95
CA SER A 85 -30.60 23.91 -17.52
C SER A 85 -29.26 23.19 -17.29
N PHE A 86 -28.93 22.18 -18.11
CA PHE A 86 -27.63 21.52 -18.05
C PHE A 86 -26.48 22.48 -18.37
N VAL A 87 -26.63 23.35 -19.38
CA VAL A 87 -25.65 24.38 -19.72
C VAL A 87 -25.46 25.36 -18.56
N ARG A 88 -26.53 25.79 -17.87
CA ARG A 88 -26.43 26.66 -16.69
C ARG A 88 -25.65 26.01 -15.55
N VAL A 89 -25.95 24.74 -15.25
CA VAL A 89 -25.22 23.98 -14.22
C VAL A 89 -23.75 23.81 -14.61
N ALA A 90 -23.48 23.42 -15.86
CA ALA A 90 -22.11 23.30 -16.36
C ALA A 90 -21.35 24.64 -16.28
N SER A 91 -22.00 25.75 -16.63
CA SER A 91 -21.44 27.10 -16.54
C SER A 91 -21.08 27.48 -15.10
N PHE A 92 -21.92 27.13 -14.13
CA PHE A 92 -21.62 27.32 -12.70
C PHE A 92 -20.33 26.60 -12.28
N PHE A 93 -20.18 25.32 -12.68
CA PHE A 93 -18.98 24.52 -12.40
C PHE A 93 -17.73 24.98 -13.15
N ILE A 94 -17.83 25.94 -14.08
CA ILE A 94 -16.69 26.54 -14.79
C ILE A 94 -16.38 27.93 -14.20
N ILE A 95 -17.38 28.80 -14.13
CA ILE A 95 -17.19 30.22 -13.75
C ILE A 95 -16.80 30.35 -12.28
N VAL A 96 -17.45 29.59 -11.38
CA VAL A 96 -17.21 29.73 -9.94
C VAL A 96 -15.79 29.29 -9.57
N PRO A 97 -15.26 28.13 -10.02
CA PRO A 97 -13.85 27.80 -9.80
C PRO A 97 -12.88 28.84 -10.34
N ILE A 98 -13.10 29.39 -11.53
CA ILE A 98 -12.23 30.41 -12.12
C ILE A 98 -12.17 31.65 -11.22
N TYR A 99 -13.33 32.15 -10.80
CA TYR A 99 -13.41 33.30 -9.89
C TYR A 99 -12.63 33.06 -8.59
N PHE A 100 -12.87 31.92 -7.92
CA PHE A 100 -12.19 31.62 -6.66
C PHE A 100 -10.71 31.26 -6.84
N MET A 101 -10.28 30.76 -8.00
CA MET A 101 -8.86 30.58 -8.34
C MET A 101 -8.15 31.94 -8.47
N ILE A 102 -8.78 32.93 -9.10
CA ILE A 102 -8.25 34.29 -9.20
C ILE A 102 -8.17 34.93 -7.81
N LEU A 103 -9.25 34.87 -7.03
CA LEU A 103 -9.28 35.39 -5.66
C LEU A 103 -8.19 34.76 -4.77
N ARG A 104 -7.99 33.45 -4.91
CA ARG A 104 -6.90 32.73 -4.22
C ARG A 104 -5.53 33.24 -4.66
N GLY A 105 -5.34 33.46 -5.96
CA GLY A 105 -4.11 33.99 -6.52
C GLY A 105 -3.78 35.38 -6.00
N ILE A 106 -4.77 36.27 -5.90
CA ILE A 106 -4.61 37.60 -5.28
C ILE A 106 -4.22 37.45 -3.80
N GLY A 107 -4.92 36.59 -3.05
CA GLY A 107 -4.57 36.30 -1.65
C GLY A 107 -3.12 35.82 -1.50
N ARG A 108 -2.67 34.91 -2.35
CA ARG A 108 -1.28 34.41 -2.37
C ARG A 108 -0.27 35.46 -2.78
N PHE A 109 -0.61 36.36 -3.70
CA PHE A 109 0.25 37.45 -4.16
C PHE A 109 0.54 38.46 -3.05
N VAL A 110 -0.44 38.73 -2.18
CA VAL A 110 -0.28 39.65 -1.03
C VAL A 110 0.46 38.98 0.14
N ASN A 111 0.56 37.64 0.17
CA ASN A 111 1.22 36.92 1.26
C ASN A 111 2.75 36.88 1.06
N PRO A 112 3.56 37.51 1.93
CA PRO A 112 5.02 37.57 1.77
C PRO A 112 5.69 36.20 1.91
N VAL A 113 5.15 35.30 2.75
CA VAL A 113 5.68 33.95 2.94
C VAL A 113 5.48 33.12 1.67
N TYR A 114 4.28 33.21 1.07
CA TYR A 114 3.98 32.48 -0.15
C TYR A 114 4.77 33.00 -1.36
N THR A 115 4.88 34.31 -1.52
CA THR A 115 5.65 34.91 -2.61
C THR A 115 7.14 34.55 -2.51
N LYS A 116 7.73 34.54 -1.31
CA LYS A 116 9.08 34.02 -1.09
C LYS A 116 9.21 32.56 -1.52
N PHE A 117 8.32 31.68 -1.05
CA PHE A 117 8.29 30.28 -1.47
C PHE A 117 8.18 30.12 -2.99
N LEU A 118 7.32 30.90 -3.63
CA LEU A 118 7.08 30.82 -5.07
C LEU A 118 8.30 31.26 -5.89
N ASN A 119 9.04 32.26 -5.39
CA ASN A 119 10.30 32.69 -6.00
C ASN A 119 11.33 31.56 -5.91
N ASP A 120 11.59 31.02 -4.72
CA ASP A 120 12.48 29.88 -4.48
C ASP A 120 12.08 28.65 -5.34
N PHE A 121 10.78 28.36 -5.43
CA PHE A 121 10.24 27.28 -6.26
C PHE A 121 10.52 27.50 -7.74
N SER A 122 10.34 28.74 -8.21
CA SER A 122 10.55 29.05 -9.62
C SER A 122 12.02 28.97 -10.01
N GLU A 123 12.95 29.38 -9.14
CA GLU A 123 14.39 29.26 -9.37
C GLU A 123 14.80 27.80 -9.55
N ILE A 124 14.33 26.92 -8.66
CA ILE A 124 14.68 25.51 -8.68
C ILE A 124 14.06 24.74 -9.85
N LYS A 125 12.91 25.20 -10.34
CA LYS A 125 12.22 24.53 -11.45
C LYS A 125 12.99 24.59 -12.77
N TYR A 126 13.76 25.66 -13.02
CA TYR A 126 14.37 25.89 -14.33
C TYR A 126 15.80 25.38 -14.46
N ASP A 127 16.60 25.34 -13.39
CA ASP A 127 17.94 24.73 -13.42
C ASP A 127 18.44 24.42 -12.01
N SER A 128 18.42 23.14 -11.60
CA SER A 128 18.85 22.78 -10.24
C SER A 128 19.47 21.39 -10.13
N THR A 129 20.58 21.33 -9.39
CA THR A 129 21.24 20.07 -9.04
C THR A 129 20.38 19.23 -8.10
N LYS A 130 20.57 17.90 -8.07
CA LYS A 130 19.90 16.98 -7.12
C LYS A 130 20.01 17.45 -5.66
N LYS A 131 21.16 18.05 -5.29
CA LYS A 131 21.41 18.60 -3.94
C LYS A 131 20.58 19.85 -3.65
N ALA A 132 20.45 20.77 -4.61
CA ALA A 132 19.61 21.96 -4.45
C ALA A 132 18.13 21.60 -4.32
N ARG A 133 17.64 20.67 -5.15
CA ARG A 133 16.29 20.11 -5.05
C ARG A 133 16.00 19.50 -3.69
N GLN A 134 16.94 18.69 -3.17
CA GLN A 134 16.80 18.12 -1.83
C GLN A 134 16.76 19.19 -0.73
N LYS A 135 17.61 20.22 -0.80
CA LYS A 135 17.60 21.32 0.17
C LYS A 135 16.25 22.04 0.18
N PHE A 136 15.63 22.20 -0.99
CA PHE A 136 14.31 22.81 -1.09
C PHE A 136 13.19 21.95 -0.52
N LEU A 137 13.18 20.65 -0.83
CA LEU A 137 12.24 19.68 -0.24
C LEU A 137 12.41 19.54 1.27
N ALA A 138 13.63 19.79 1.79
CA ALA A 138 13.88 19.83 3.23
C ALA A 138 13.41 21.14 3.89
N LYS A 139 13.19 22.22 3.11
CA LYS A 139 12.78 23.53 3.60
C LYS A 139 11.28 23.76 3.51
N TYR A 140 10.63 23.22 2.47
CA TYR A 140 9.22 23.49 2.16
C TYR A 140 8.41 22.21 2.06
N ASP A 141 7.23 22.20 2.69
CA ASP A 141 6.18 21.21 2.43
C ASP A 141 5.06 21.87 1.63
N PHE A 142 4.76 21.31 0.46
CA PHE A 142 3.82 21.87 -0.51
C PHE A 142 3.23 20.76 -1.37
N SER A 143 2.16 21.08 -2.10
CA SER A 143 1.53 20.12 -3.00
C SER A 143 2.42 19.81 -4.20
N LEU A 144 2.68 18.52 -4.42
CA LEU A 144 3.70 18.05 -5.36
C LEU A 144 3.21 17.92 -6.81
N SER A 145 1.96 18.29 -7.06
CA SER A 145 1.35 18.33 -8.41
C SER A 145 2.18 19.09 -9.46
N HIS A 146 2.97 20.07 -9.04
CA HIS A 146 3.81 20.90 -9.93
C HIS A 146 5.30 20.54 -9.88
N TRP A 147 5.67 19.56 -9.04
CA TRP A 147 7.05 19.12 -8.88
C TRP A 147 7.42 18.12 -9.97
N GLN A 148 8.62 18.27 -10.54
CA GLN A 148 9.13 17.29 -11.50
C GLN A 148 9.62 16.05 -10.75
N PRO A 149 9.49 14.84 -11.31
CA PRO A 149 10.02 13.64 -10.68
C PRO A 149 11.53 13.73 -10.41
N ASP A 150 11.97 13.22 -9.26
CA ASP A 150 13.38 13.11 -8.89
C ASP A 150 14.04 11.84 -9.47
N TYR A 151 13.22 10.84 -9.80
CA TYR A 151 13.61 9.58 -10.43
C TYR A 151 12.51 9.13 -11.40
N ARG A 152 12.87 8.47 -12.51
CA ARG A 152 11.95 8.02 -13.55
C ARG A 152 12.25 6.57 -13.91
N VAL A 153 11.20 5.75 -13.91
CA VAL A 153 11.22 4.45 -14.56
C VAL A 153 10.75 4.62 -15.99
N GLU A 154 11.57 4.20 -16.94
CA GLU A 154 11.24 4.27 -18.37
C GLU A 154 10.04 3.38 -18.70
N SER A 155 9.13 3.89 -19.55
CA SER A 155 7.88 3.20 -19.88
C SER A 155 8.07 1.86 -20.62
N TYR A 156 9.22 1.62 -21.26
CA TYR A 156 9.52 0.31 -21.85
C TYR A 156 9.94 -0.74 -20.81
N SER A 157 10.28 -0.31 -19.59
CA SER A 157 10.71 -1.18 -18.49
C SER A 157 9.54 -1.78 -17.70
N ILE A 158 8.31 -1.68 -18.21
CA ILE A 158 7.12 -2.28 -17.59
C ILE A 158 7.35 -3.77 -17.45
N ARG A 159 7.50 -4.23 -16.20
CA ARG A 159 7.43 -5.64 -15.91
C ARG A 159 6.01 -6.09 -16.15
N LYS A 160 5.84 -7.07 -17.04
CA LYS A 160 4.56 -7.74 -17.17
C LYS A 160 4.20 -8.28 -15.79
N LEU A 161 2.94 -8.08 -15.38
CA LEU A 161 2.38 -8.86 -14.29
C LEU A 161 2.76 -10.32 -14.56
N PRO A 162 3.27 -11.06 -13.56
CA PRO A 162 3.48 -12.49 -13.73
C PRO A 162 2.23 -13.06 -14.39
N SER A 163 2.38 -13.91 -15.41
CA SER A 163 1.30 -14.72 -15.98
C SER A 163 0.83 -15.72 -14.93
N ILE A 164 0.32 -15.17 -13.85
CA ILE A 164 -0.54 -15.78 -12.89
C ILE A 164 -1.87 -15.70 -13.60
N SER A 165 -2.52 -16.85 -13.76
CA SER A 165 -3.83 -16.90 -14.36
C SER A 165 -4.81 -16.11 -13.49
N THR A 166 -4.85 -14.80 -13.71
CA THR A 166 -5.99 -13.97 -13.40
C THR A 166 -7.03 -14.39 -14.42
N THR A 167 -7.77 -15.44 -14.05
CA THR A 167 -9.13 -15.73 -14.51
C THR A 167 -9.38 -16.05 -15.97
N LYS A 168 -8.39 -16.02 -16.88
CA LYS A 168 -8.61 -16.57 -18.23
C LYS A 168 -8.56 -18.10 -18.22
N THR A 169 -7.50 -18.74 -17.73
CA THR A 169 -7.38 -20.21 -17.94
C THR A 169 -8.28 -21.06 -17.05
N ASP A 170 -8.65 -20.61 -15.85
CA ASP A 170 -9.49 -21.42 -14.94
C ASP A 170 -10.98 -21.32 -15.26
N PHE A 171 -11.43 -20.26 -15.95
CA PHE A 171 -12.79 -20.18 -16.50
C PHE A 171 -12.88 -20.71 -17.95
N THR A 172 -11.77 -20.79 -18.70
CA THR A 172 -11.75 -21.43 -20.04
C THR A 172 -11.53 -22.94 -19.99
N ASN A 173 -11.12 -23.51 -18.86
CA ASN A 173 -11.06 -24.96 -18.67
C ASN A 173 -12.43 -25.56 -18.25
N GLN A 174 -13.48 -24.74 -18.17
CA GLN A 174 -14.85 -25.22 -18.23
C GLN A 174 -15.27 -25.20 -19.71
N THR A 175 -15.62 -26.39 -20.21
CA THR A 175 -16.51 -26.70 -21.34
C THR A 175 -16.98 -25.50 -22.18
N GLU A 176 -16.85 -25.59 -23.50
CA GLU A 176 -17.33 -24.62 -24.50
C GLU A 176 -18.52 -23.79 -23.99
N VAL A 177 -18.24 -22.52 -23.67
CA VAL A 177 -19.23 -21.58 -23.12
C VAL A 177 -20.36 -21.45 -24.12
N THR A 178 -21.57 -21.81 -23.71
CA THR A 178 -22.75 -21.79 -24.59
C THR A 178 -23.02 -20.35 -25.07
N LEU A 179 -23.63 -20.20 -26.26
CA LEU A 179 -24.03 -18.88 -26.80
C LEU A 179 -24.88 -18.07 -25.80
N ILE A 180 -25.73 -18.75 -25.02
CA ILE A 180 -26.58 -18.14 -23.99
C ILE A 180 -25.73 -17.57 -22.84
N GLU A 181 -24.72 -18.31 -22.38
CA GLU A 181 -23.80 -17.82 -21.35
C GLU A 181 -23.01 -16.60 -21.84
N GLN A 182 -22.60 -16.55 -23.10
CA GLN A 182 -21.93 -15.39 -23.68
C GLN A 182 -22.83 -14.14 -23.67
N VAL A 183 -24.12 -14.28 -24.04
CA VAL A 183 -25.09 -13.17 -24.06
C VAL A 183 -25.28 -12.54 -22.68
N PHE A 184 -25.31 -13.35 -21.61
CA PHE A 184 -25.40 -12.81 -20.24
C PHE A 184 -24.04 -12.43 -19.64
N HIS A 185 -22.93 -12.97 -20.17
CA HIS A 185 -21.60 -12.75 -19.63
C HIS A 185 -21.11 -11.31 -19.87
N TYR A 186 -21.21 -10.80 -21.10
CA TYR A 186 -20.68 -9.48 -21.45
C TYR A 186 -21.41 -8.31 -20.77
N PRO A 187 -22.76 -8.25 -20.72
CA PRO A 187 -23.46 -7.20 -19.99
C PRO A 187 -23.12 -7.20 -18.50
N PHE A 188 -22.94 -8.38 -17.90
CA PHE A 188 -22.52 -8.51 -16.51
C PHE A 188 -21.10 -8.00 -16.29
N LEU A 189 -20.17 -8.31 -17.20
CA LEU A 189 -18.81 -7.76 -17.16
C LEU A 189 -18.83 -6.24 -17.26
N LEU A 190 -19.61 -5.69 -18.20
CA LEU A 190 -19.76 -4.23 -18.34
C LEU A 190 -20.33 -3.61 -17.04
N LEU A 191 -21.37 -4.20 -16.46
CA LEU A 191 -21.94 -3.73 -15.21
C LEU A 191 -20.92 -3.82 -14.06
N GLY A 192 -20.19 -4.93 -13.96
CA GLY A 192 -19.09 -5.11 -13.01
C GLY A 192 -18.00 -4.05 -13.19
N TYR A 193 -17.60 -3.76 -14.43
CA TYR A 193 -16.64 -2.72 -14.76
C TYR A 193 -17.14 -1.34 -14.31
N VAL A 194 -18.42 -1.01 -14.56
CA VAL A 194 -19.04 0.24 -14.07
C VAL A 194 -19.00 0.28 -12.54
N CYS A 195 -19.49 -0.75 -11.85
CA CYS A 195 -19.48 -0.81 -10.38
C CYS A 195 -18.08 -0.64 -9.79
N VAL A 196 -17.07 -1.29 -10.37
CA VAL A 196 -15.67 -1.22 -9.90
C VAL A 196 -15.10 0.19 -10.03
N ASN A 197 -15.36 0.88 -11.14
CA ASN A 197 -14.85 2.22 -11.37
C ASN A 197 -15.63 3.31 -10.64
N VAL A 198 -16.91 3.07 -10.37
CA VAL A 198 -17.80 3.99 -9.65
C VAL A 198 -17.54 3.92 -8.14
N PHE A 199 -17.58 2.73 -7.53
CA PHE A 199 -17.42 2.58 -6.07
C PHE A 199 -16.48 1.46 -5.64
N GLY A 200 -16.33 0.37 -6.39
CA GLY A 200 -15.59 -0.82 -5.95
C GLY A 200 -14.13 -0.53 -5.57
N ARG A 201 -13.38 0.18 -6.42
CA ARG A 201 -12.00 0.59 -6.13
C ARG A 201 -11.91 1.57 -4.97
N ARG A 202 -12.88 2.49 -4.84
CA ARG A 202 -12.97 3.45 -3.73
C ARG A 202 -13.19 2.75 -2.38
N LEU A 203 -13.99 1.69 -2.34
CA LEU A 203 -14.18 0.87 -1.14
C LEU A 203 -12.95 0.02 -0.82
N MET A 204 -12.25 -0.47 -1.84
CA MET A 204 -11.03 -1.25 -1.66
C MET A 204 -9.86 -0.38 -1.20
N PHE A 205 -9.81 0.89 -1.61
CA PHE A 205 -8.76 1.86 -1.31
C PHE A 205 -9.33 3.19 -0.78
N PRO A 206 -9.98 3.20 0.40
CA PRO A 206 -10.62 4.40 0.93
C PRO A 206 -9.62 5.54 1.19
N GLY A 207 -8.33 5.27 1.38
CA GLY A 207 -7.29 6.30 1.53
C GLY A 207 -7.12 7.22 0.32
N SER A 208 -7.57 6.81 -0.88
CA SER A 208 -7.57 7.69 -2.05
C SER A 208 -8.76 8.65 -2.11
N LEU A 209 -9.68 8.57 -1.15
CA LEU A 209 -10.85 9.45 -1.11
C LEU A 209 -10.48 10.82 -0.56
N GLU A 210 -10.90 11.87 -1.27
CA GLU A 210 -10.74 13.26 -0.86
C GLU A 210 -11.23 13.54 0.55
N ILE A 211 -12.35 12.94 0.95
CA ILE A 211 -12.92 13.12 2.30
C ILE A 211 -12.05 12.51 3.39
N LEU A 212 -11.49 11.31 3.16
CA LEU A 212 -10.63 10.66 4.15
C LEU A 212 -9.29 11.40 4.25
N ARG A 213 -8.74 11.82 3.10
CA ARG A 213 -7.56 12.68 3.05
C ARG A 213 -7.77 14.00 3.80
N PHE A 214 -8.94 14.61 3.66
CA PHE A 214 -9.29 15.82 4.40
C PHE A 214 -9.35 15.57 5.91
N MET A 215 -10.01 14.50 6.35
CA MET A 215 -10.09 14.15 7.78
C MET A 215 -8.71 13.86 8.40
N GLN A 216 -7.81 13.25 7.64
CA GLN A 216 -6.47 12.90 8.12
C GLN A 216 -5.42 13.99 7.85
N TYR A 217 -5.78 15.09 7.19
CA TYR A 217 -4.82 16.08 6.69
C TYR A 217 -3.82 16.57 7.74
N ARG A 218 -4.29 16.86 8.98
CA ARG A 218 -3.42 17.29 10.07
C ARG A 218 -2.46 16.18 10.52
N ALA A 219 -2.97 14.96 10.73
CA ALA A 219 -2.16 13.82 11.13
C ALA A 219 -1.07 13.50 10.10
N LEU A 220 -1.38 13.58 8.80
CA LEU A 220 -0.39 13.40 7.74
C LEU A 220 0.67 14.51 7.75
N LEU A 221 0.27 15.76 7.94
CA LEU A 221 1.21 16.88 8.02
C LEU A 221 2.15 16.74 9.23
N ASP A 222 1.60 16.42 10.40
CA ASP A 222 2.38 16.25 11.64
C ASP A 222 3.30 15.03 11.53
N GLY A 223 2.82 13.91 11.00
CA GLY A 223 3.60 12.69 10.77
C GLY A 223 4.78 12.93 9.84
N ARG A 224 4.55 13.62 8.70
CA ARG A 224 5.64 14.01 7.79
C ARG A 224 6.64 14.96 8.44
N SER A 225 6.16 15.91 9.24
CA SER A 225 7.01 16.84 10.00
C SER A 225 7.93 16.08 10.93
N ASN A 226 7.40 15.13 11.68
CA ASN A 226 8.18 14.30 12.60
C ASN A 226 9.26 13.51 11.86
N LEU A 227 8.94 12.91 10.70
CA LEU A 227 9.92 12.21 9.88
C LEU A 227 11.06 13.14 9.39
N ILE A 228 10.72 14.32 8.88
CA ILE A 228 11.71 15.26 8.33
C ILE A 228 12.56 15.88 9.44
N VAL A 229 11.94 16.35 10.53
CA VAL A 229 12.63 17.09 11.59
C VAL A 229 13.34 16.15 12.56
N SER A 230 12.65 15.12 13.07
CA SER A 230 13.20 14.23 14.10
C SER A 230 14.11 13.13 13.53
N TYR A 231 13.85 12.68 12.30
CA TYR A 231 14.57 11.56 11.67
C TYR A 231 15.35 11.96 10.41
N HIS A 232 15.45 13.26 10.11
CA HIS A 232 16.17 13.81 8.96
C HIS A 232 15.78 13.14 7.63
N ALA A 233 14.50 12.80 7.50
CA ALA A 233 14.00 12.06 6.36
C ALA A 233 14.05 12.90 5.08
N LYS A 234 14.36 12.24 3.95
CA LYS A 234 14.50 12.84 2.63
C LYS A 234 13.30 12.46 1.77
N ARG A 235 12.43 13.42 1.46
CA ARG A 235 11.28 13.25 0.58
C ARG A 235 11.68 13.28 -0.90
N ARG A 236 11.06 12.45 -1.74
CA ARG A 236 11.34 12.30 -3.17
C ARG A 236 10.09 11.92 -3.96
N ILE A 237 10.04 12.34 -5.23
CA ILE A 237 9.00 11.91 -6.16
C ILE A 237 9.56 10.93 -7.19
N LEU A 238 8.97 9.74 -7.24
CA LEU A 238 9.33 8.71 -8.20
C LEU A 238 8.25 8.63 -9.28
N ARG A 239 8.63 8.70 -10.55
CA ARG A 239 7.68 8.47 -11.66
C ARG A 239 7.74 7.02 -12.10
N THR A 240 6.58 6.37 -12.04
CA THR A 240 6.38 4.98 -12.45
C THR A 240 6.33 4.85 -13.97
N ALA A 241 6.46 3.62 -14.46
CA ALA A 241 6.44 3.32 -15.89
C ALA A 241 5.10 3.65 -16.57
N ASP A 242 3.98 3.60 -15.82
CA ASP A 242 2.65 4.04 -16.28
C ASP A 242 2.38 5.55 -16.08
N GLY A 243 3.41 6.30 -15.69
CA GLY A 243 3.40 7.76 -15.66
C GLY A 243 2.86 8.39 -14.38
N ASN A 244 2.53 7.60 -13.35
CA ASN A 244 2.14 8.11 -12.05
C ASN A 244 3.36 8.64 -11.27
N ASN A 245 3.16 9.70 -10.50
CA ASN A 245 4.14 10.23 -9.56
C ASN A 245 3.82 9.72 -8.16
N ILE A 246 4.79 9.09 -7.52
CA ILE A 246 4.68 8.46 -6.21
C ILE A 246 5.48 9.27 -5.20
N ASP A 247 4.80 9.76 -4.17
CA ASP A 247 5.39 10.47 -3.05
C ASP A 247 6.04 9.48 -2.08
N THR A 248 7.34 9.67 -1.86
CA THR A 248 8.17 8.77 -1.06
C THR A 248 9.00 9.54 -0.06
N ILE A 249 9.38 8.87 1.02
CA ILE A 249 10.24 9.44 2.05
C ILE A 249 11.24 8.40 2.55
N PHE A 250 12.49 8.81 2.72
CA PHE A 250 13.60 7.93 3.08
C PHE A 250 14.30 8.40 4.35
N VAL A 251 14.44 7.49 5.33
CA VAL A 251 15.25 7.66 6.53
C VAL A 251 16.51 6.81 6.37
N ASP A 252 17.68 7.46 6.38
CA ASP A 252 18.98 6.80 6.23
C ASP A 252 19.62 6.55 7.60
N ALA A 253 19.66 5.29 8.03
CA ALA A 253 20.23 4.92 9.32
C ALA A 253 21.68 4.43 9.21
N ARG A 254 22.26 4.32 8.00
CA ARG A 254 23.60 3.72 7.79
C ARG A 254 24.69 4.42 8.60
N SER A 255 24.65 5.75 8.69
CA SER A 255 25.62 6.54 9.46
C SER A 255 25.37 6.54 10.97
N ILE A 256 24.17 6.15 11.42
CA ILE A 256 23.76 6.20 12.83
C ILE A 256 23.94 4.83 13.48
N THR A 257 23.46 3.77 12.83
CA THR A 257 23.41 2.41 13.38
C THR A 257 24.40 1.45 12.72
N GLY A 258 25.05 1.85 11.61
CA GLY A 258 25.93 0.99 10.82
C GLY A 258 25.21 -0.11 10.03
N ARG A 259 23.88 -0.23 10.18
CA ARG A 259 23.09 -1.28 9.50
C ARG A 259 22.92 -0.96 8.02
N GLN A 260 23.18 -1.96 7.18
CA GLN A 260 23.05 -1.85 5.72
C GLN A 260 21.67 -2.27 5.20
N THR A 261 20.80 -2.80 6.06
CA THR A 261 19.47 -3.24 5.66
C THR A 261 18.52 -2.07 5.45
N LEU A 262 17.82 -2.07 4.32
CA LEU A 262 16.70 -1.19 4.01
C LEU A 262 15.39 -1.93 4.26
N VAL A 263 14.45 -1.29 4.94
CA VAL A 263 13.06 -1.73 5.05
C VAL A 263 12.18 -0.85 4.17
N ILE A 264 11.54 -1.44 3.17
CA ILE A 264 10.52 -0.77 2.35
C ILE A 264 9.16 -1.09 2.95
N THR A 265 8.37 -0.06 3.32
CA THR A 265 7.04 -0.28 3.91
C THR A 265 5.93 -0.21 2.87
N CYS A 266 5.04 -1.19 2.87
CA CYS A 266 3.82 -1.24 2.07
C CYS A 266 2.62 -1.13 3.01
N GLU A 267 1.96 0.02 3.02
CA GLU A 267 0.93 0.38 4.01
C GLU A 267 -0.37 -0.43 3.87
N GLY A 268 -1.45 -0.03 4.54
CA GLY A 268 -2.82 -0.58 4.41
C GLY A 268 -3.70 0.19 3.41
N ASN A 269 -4.98 -0.14 3.31
CA ASN A 269 -5.92 0.46 2.35
C ASN A 269 -6.40 1.89 2.68
N ALA A 270 -6.14 2.32 3.92
CA ALA A 270 -6.29 3.67 4.42
C ALA A 270 -4.99 4.15 5.11
N GLY A 271 -3.88 3.46 4.85
CA GLY A 271 -2.58 3.75 5.45
C GLY A 271 -1.75 4.68 4.57
N PHE A 272 -0.91 5.46 5.23
CA PHE A 272 -0.02 6.45 4.63
C PHE A 272 1.35 6.34 5.30
N TYR A 273 2.44 6.61 4.58
CA TYR A 273 3.78 6.45 5.16
C TYR A 273 3.99 7.39 6.36
N GLU A 274 3.28 8.52 6.40
CA GLU A 274 3.40 9.56 7.43
C GLU A 274 3.02 9.07 8.83
N VAL A 275 2.06 8.14 8.92
CA VAL A 275 1.44 7.70 10.18
C VAL A 275 1.33 6.17 10.29
N GLY A 276 1.95 5.45 9.36
CA GLY A 276 1.80 4.02 9.18
C GLY A 276 2.98 3.21 9.72
N SER A 277 3.30 2.15 8.99
CA SER A 277 4.26 1.11 9.36
C SER A 277 5.72 1.55 9.41
N MET A 278 6.05 2.78 9.00
CA MET A 278 7.44 3.28 8.99
C MET A 278 8.09 3.34 10.37
N MET A 279 7.32 3.66 11.42
CA MET A 279 7.90 3.92 12.75
C MET A 279 8.56 2.68 13.36
N THR A 280 7.92 1.51 13.24
CA THR A 280 8.44 0.25 13.79
C THR A 280 9.87 -0.08 13.31
N PRO A 281 10.19 -0.13 11.99
CA PRO A 281 11.55 -0.37 11.54
C PRO A 281 12.52 0.79 11.79
N ILE A 282 12.05 2.05 11.84
CA ILE A 282 12.89 3.20 12.23
C ILE A 282 13.37 3.03 13.68
N GLU A 283 12.45 2.73 14.60
CA GLU A 283 12.75 2.48 16.01
C GLU A 283 13.59 1.22 16.22
N ALA A 284 13.46 0.23 15.33
CA ALA A 284 14.34 -0.94 15.28
C ALA A 284 15.75 -0.65 14.71
N GLY A 285 16.02 0.60 14.31
CA GLY A 285 17.34 1.08 13.88
C GLY A 285 17.69 0.82 12.41
N PHE A 286 16.70 0.50 11.57
CA PHE A 286 16.92 0.26 10.13
C PHE A 286 16.80 1.54 9.30
N SER A 287 17.40 1.52 8.11
CA SER A 287 17.06 2.51 7.07
C SER A 287 15.66 2.16 6.55
N VAL A 288 14.82 3.15 6.29
CA VAL A 288 13.40 2.92 5.94
C VAL A 288 12.97 3.78 4.77
N LEU A 289 12.34 3.17 3.77
CA LEU A 289 11.74 3.84 2.62
C LEU A 289 10.24 3.62 2.64
N GLY A 290 9.50 4.69 2.90
CA GLY A 290 8.04 4.72 2.83
C GLY A 290 7.55 5.37 1.55
N TRP A 291 6.36 4.98 1.11
CA TRP A 291 5.75 5.51 -0.10
C TRP A 291 4.22 5.52 0.02
N ASN A 292 3.60 6.52 -0.60
CA ASN A 292 2.16 6.63 -0.68
C ASN A 292 1.69 6.04 -2.02
N ARG A 293 0.69 5.16 -1.95
CA ARG A 293 0.11 4.47 -3.11
C ARG A 293 -0.40 5.43 -4.20
N PRO A 294 -0.62 4.95 -5.43
CA PRO A 294 -1.32 5.74 -6.44
C PRO A 294 -2.65 6.32 -5.91
N GLY A 295 -2.80 7.64 -5.99
CA GLY A 295 -3.95 8.38 -5.49
C GLY A 295 -3.98 8.64 -3.98
N PHE A 296 -2.94 8.28 -3.21
CA PHE A 296 -2.85 8.54 -1.77
C PHE A 296 -1.92 9.73 -1.49
N GLY A 297 -2.26 10.55 -0.50
CA GLY A 297 -1.43 11.68 -0.08
C GLY A 297 -1.21 12.65 -1.25
N GLU A 298 0.05 12.89 -1.60
CA GLU A 298 0.48 13.67 -2.77
C GLU A 298 0.85 12.80 -4.00
N SER A 299 0.67 11.48 -3.93
CA SER A 299 0.84 10.60 -5.07
C SER A 299 -0.29 10.77 -6.07
N SER A 300 0.04 10.80 -7.37
CA SER A 300 -0.94 10.88 -8.45
C SER A 300 -1.52 9.51 -8.81
N GLY A 301 -2.45 9.50 -9.77
CA GLY A 301 -3.00 8.26 -10.31
C GLY A 301 -4.24 7.77 -9.57
N TYR A 302 -4.65 6.56 -9.93
CA TYR A 302 -5.82 5.90 -9.33
C TYR A 302 -5.42 4.51 -8.83
N PRO A 303 -5.80 4.12 -7.61
CA PRO A 303 -5.35 2.87 -7.03
C PRO A 303 -5.98 1.66 -7.71
N GLY A 304 -5.19 0.61 -7.87
CA GLY A 304 -5.58 -0.64 -8.53
C GLY A 304 -4.40 -1.58 -8.66
N ALA A 305 -4.67 -2.84 -9.01
CA ALA A 305 -3.65 -3.87 -9.06
C ALA A 305 -2.43 -3.48 -9.93
N LEU A 306 -2.66 -2.94 -11.14
CA LEU A 306 -1.57 -2.56 -12.04
C LEU A 306 -0.78 -1.35 -11.54
N SER A 307 -1.45 -0.30 -11.05
CA SER A 307 -0.77 0.90 -10.57
C SER A 307 0.00 0.63 -9.28
N GLU A 308 -0.48 -0.26 -8.40
CA GLU A 308 0.23 -0.72 -7.20
C GLU A 308 1.55 -1.40 -7.55
N VAL A 309 1.55 -2.33 -8.52
CA VAL A 309 2.78 -3.05 -8.90
C VAL A 309 3.80 -2.14 -9.59
N ASN A 310 3.32 -1.20 -10.42
CA ASN A 310 4.17 -0.19 -11.05
C ASN A 310 4.80 0.76 -10.01
N ALA A 311 4.07 1.08 -8.94
CA ALA A 311 4.57 1.91 -7.85
C ALA A 311 5.67 1.20 -7.05
N ILE A 312 5.43 -0.03 -6.57
CA ILE A 312 6.47 -0.77 -5.83
C ILE A 312 7.70 -1.11 -6.69
N ASP A 313 7.52 -1.33 -8.00
CA ASP A 313 8.64 -1.49 -8.93
C ASP A 313 9.54 -0.25 -8.94
N ALA A 314 8.95 0.95 -9.06
CA ALA A 314 9.69 2.20 -9.03
C ALA A 314 10.40 2.43 -7.69
N VAL A 315 9.77 2.06 -6.58
CA VAL A 315 10.33 2.18 -5.23
C VAL A 315 11.56 1.26 -5.06
N ILE A 316 11.49 0.01 -5.50
CA ILE A 316 12.61 -0.94 -5.40
C ILE A 316 13.76 -0.53 -6.33
N ARG A 317 13.46 -0.12 -7.57
CA ARG A 317 14.51 0.36 -8.49
C ARG A 317 15.20 1.59 -7.93
N TYR A 318 14.44 2.56 -7.42
CA TYR A 318 15.01 3.73 -6.76
C TYR A 318 15.92 3.35 -5.58
N ALA A 319 15.51 2.38 -4.76
CA ALA A 319 16.33 1.90 -3.66
C ALA A 319 17.69 1.32 -4.11
N ILE A 320 17.72 0.60 -5.24
CA ILE A 320 18.93 -0.03 -5.76
C ILE A 320 19.79 0.98 -6.53
N GLU A 321 19.17 1.70 -7.47
CA GLU A 321 19.86 2.51 -8.46
C GLU A 321 20.33 3.86 -7.89
N GLU A 322 19.53 4.48 -6.99
CA GLU A 322 19.80 5.82 -6.46
C GLU A 322 20.17 5.83 -4.97
N LEU A 323 19.58 4.94 -4.15
CA LEU A 323 19.96 4.84 -2.73
C LEU A 323 21.12 3.85 -2.48
N HIS A 324 21.48 3.07 -3.51
CA HIS A 324 22.58 2.11 -3.51
C HIS A 324 22.47 1.01 -2.45
N PHE A 325 21.26 0.55 -2.16
CA PHE A 325 21.06 -0.67 -1.36
C PHE A 325 21.18 -1.92 -2.24
N PRO A 326 22.05 -2.88 -1.91
CA PRO A 326 22.05 -4.18 -2.56
C PRO A 326 20.69 -4.86 -2.39
N ILE A 327 20.20 -5.55 -3.43
CA ILE A 327 18.90 -6.23 -3.36
C ILE A 327 18.79 -7.20 -2.18
N ASN A 328 19.88 -7.90 -1.86
CA ASN A 328 19.97 -8.87 -0.75
C ASN A 328 19.87 -8.23 0.65
N ASP A 329 19.93 -6.90 0.74
CA ASP A 329 19.76 -6.13 1.98
C ASP A 329 18.40 -5.42 2.07
N ILE A 330 17.51 -5.64 1.10
CA ILE A 330 16.16 -5.06 1.11
C ILE A 330 15.16 -6.03 1.73
N VAL A 331 14.49 -5.59 2.80
CA VAL A 331 13.32 -6.26 3.38
C VAL A 331 12.07 -5.47 2.98
N VAL A 332 11.01 -6.17 2.58
CA VAL A 332 9.72 -5.53 2.36
C VAL A 332 8.78 -5.85 3.51
N PHE A 333 8.34 -4.82 4.22
CA PHE A 333 7.40 -4.92 5.33
C PHE A 333 6.02 -4.47 4.86
N ALA A 334 5.05 -5.37 4.86
CA ALA A 334 3.70 -5.09 4.38
C ALA A 334 2.65 -5.26 5.45
N TRP A 335 1.66 -4.37 5.44
CA TRP A 335 0.48 -4.43 6.29
C TRP A 335 -0.79 -4.59 5.44
N SER A 336 -1.67 -5.53 5.79
CA SER A 336 -2.99 -5.67 5.17
C SER A 336 -2.93 -5.79 3.64
N ILE A 337 -3.65 -4.94 2.90
CA ILE A 337 -3.64 -4.92 1.42
C ILE A 337 -2.25 -4.63 0.82
N GLY A 338 -1.31 -4.04 1.57
CA GLY A 338 0.08 -3.88 1.17
C GLY A 338 0.78 -5.20 0.86
N GLY A 339 0.25 -6.33 1.38
CA GLY A 339 0.73 -7.67 1.06
C GLY A 339 0.76 -7.96 -0.44
N TYR A 340 -0.17 -7.40 -1.22
CA TYR A 340 -0.18 -7.59 -2.68
C TYR A 340 1.05 -7.00 -3.37
N ALA A 341 1.39 -5.75 -3.05
CA ALA A 341 2.58 -5.08 -3.58
C ALA A 341 3.87 -5.81 -3.14
N ALA A 342 3.94 -6.22 -1.87
CA ALA A 342 5.10 -6.94 -1.35
C ALA A 342 5.28 -8.34 -1.94
N ASN A 343 4.20 -9.11 -2.10
CA ASN A 343 4.25 -10.42 -2.73
C ASN A 343 4.63 -10.30 -4.21
N TRP A 344 4.13 -9.29 -4.93
CA TRP A 344 4.55 -9.03 -6.30
C TRP A 344 6.03 -8.65 -6.40
N ALA A 345 6.50 -7.78 -5.50
CA ALA A 345 7.90 -7.41 -5.41
C ALA A 345 8.79 -8.64 -5.19
N ALA A 346 8.42 -9.51 -4.26
CA ALA A 346 9.18 -10.71 -3.94
C ALA A 346 9.32 -11.67 -5.12
N VAL A 347 8.30 -11.79 -5.96
CA VAL A 347 8.35 -12.64 -7.17
C VAL A 347 9.23 -12.03 -8.25
N ASN A 348 9.22 -10.70 -8.42
CA ASN A 348 9.97 -10.01 -9.47
C ASN A 348 11.41 -9.64 -9.07
N TYR A 349 11.66 -9.61 -7.77
CA TYR A 349 12.95 -9.36 -7.14
C TYR A 349 13.23 -10.50 -6.14
N PRO A 350 13.44 -11.75 -6.62
CA PRO A 350 13.51 -12.93 -5.76
C PRO A 350 14.68 -12.94 -4.78
N ASN A 351 15.66 -12.07 -5.00
CA ASN A 351 16.86 -11.92 -4.17
C ASN A 351 16.69 -10.90 -3.05
N ILE A 352 15.50 -10.33 -2.82
CA ILE A 352 15.27 -9.53 -1.61
C ILE A 352 15.61 -10.35 -0.35
N ARG A 353 16.03 -9.66 0.70
CA ARG A 353 16.39 -10.29 1.98
C ARG A 353 15.23 -11.08 2.58
N GLY A 354 14.00 -10.58 2.45
CA GLY A 354 12.83 -11.23 3.00
C GLY A 354 11.57 -10.39 3.03
N LEU A 355 10.46 -11.01 3.42
CA LEU A 355 9.18 -10.35 3.66
C LEU A 355 8.76 -10.41 5.13
N VAL A 356 8.27 -9.29 5.64
CA VAL A 356 7.50 -9.23 6.90
C VAL A 356 6.05 -8.94 6.52
N LEU A 357 5.13 -9.86 6.82
CA LEU A 357 3.75 -9.79 6.34
C LEU A 357 2.79 -9.69 7.54
N ASP A 358 2.36 -8.49 7.88
CA ASP A 358 1.50 -8.22 9.04
C ASP A 358 0.03 -8.06 8.63
N ALA A 359 -0.84 -8.85 9.24
CA ALA A 359 -2.29 -8.77 9.06
C ALA A 359 -2.74 -8.83 7.59
N ILE A 360 -2.03 -9.58 6.75
CA ILE A 360 -2.36 -9.75 5.34
C ILE A 360 -3.46 -10.80 5.15
N PHE A 361 -4.10 -10.77 3.97
CA PHE A 361 -5.11 -11.73 3.57
C PHE A 361 -4.67 -12.56 2.36
N ASP A 362 -5.33 -13.69 2.20
CA ASP A 362 -5.14 -14.67 1.14
C ASP A 362 -5.90 -14.29 -0.14
N ASP A 363 -7.15 -13.84 0.00
CA ASP A 363 -8.07 -13.48 -1.09
C ASP A 363 -8.96 -12.28 -0.70
N VAL A 364 -9.30 -11.43 -1.67
CA VAL A 364 -10.21 -10.28 -1.49
C VAL A 364 -11.66 -10.74 -1.35
N LEU A 365 -12.04 -11.87 -1.98
CA LEU A 365 -13.42 -12.29 -2.10
C LEU A 365 -14.13 -12.49 -0.74
N PRO A 366 -13.57 -13.25 0.23
CA PRO A 366 -14.23 -13.44 1.53
C PRO A 366 -14.44 -12.12 2.28
N LEU A 367 -13.46 -11.21 2.18
CA LEU A 367 -13.54 -9.89 2.82
C LEU A 367 -14.64 -9.03 2.22
N ALA A 368 -14.81 -9.07 0.89
CA ALA A 368 -15.84 -8.32 0.19
C ALA A 368 -17.24 -8.91 0.39
N GLN A 369 -17.40 -10.24 0.30
CA GLN A 369 -18.69 -10.90 0.54
C GLN A 369 -19.21 -10.65 1.95
N ARG A 370 -18.33 -10.51 2.95
CA ARG A 370 -18.71 -10.14 4.32
C ARG A 370 -19.33 -8.73 4.43
N ARG A 371 -19.04 -7.84 3.48
CA ARG A 371 -19.50 -6.44 3.48
C ARG A 371 -20.67 -6.19 2.51
N MET A 372 -20.88 -7.10 1.56
CA MET A 372 -21.87 -6.95 0.50
C MET A 372 -23.14 -7.76 0.82
N PRO A 373 -24.32 -7.35 0.34
CA PRO A 373 -25.53 -8.14 0.49
C PRO A 373 -25.41 -9.53 -0.12
N THR A 374 -25.92 -10.55 0.56
CA THR A 374 -25.79 -11.96 0.16
C THR A 374 -26.44 -12.27 -1.20
N PHE A 375 -27.54 -11.58 -1.53
CA PHE A 375 -28.26 -11.78 -2.80
C PHE A 375 -27.44 -11.40 -4.05
N ILE A 376 -26.40 -10.57 -3.91
CA ILE A 376 -25.47 -10.22 -5.00
C ILE A 376 -24.14 -10.99 -4.95
N SER A 377 -24.02 -12.03 -4.12
CA SER A 377 -22.73 -12.71 -3.87
C SER A 377 -22.05 -13.21 -5.15
N LYS A 378 -22.78 -13.84 -6.09
CA LYS A 378 -22.24 -14.28 -7.39
C LYS A 378 -21.78 -13.10 -8.26
N PHE A 379 -22.47 -11.97 -8.17
CA PHE A 379 -22.07 -10.73 -8.84
C PHE A 379 -20.78 -10.16 -8.29
N VAL A 380 -20.68 -10.10 -6.97
CA VAL A 380 -19.48 -9.67 -6.26
C VAL A 380 -18.30 -10.57 -6.61
N GLU A 381 -18.50 -11.89 -6.59
CA GLU A 381 -17.48 -12.88 -6.97
C GLU A 381 -16.94 -12.64 -8.37
N LYS A 382 -17.80 -12.69 -9.39
CA LYS A 382 -17.35 -12.52 -10.78
C LYS A 382 -16.76 -11.12 -11.04
N THR A 383 -17.24 -10.08 -10.35
CA THR A 383 -16.67 -8.73 -10.43
C THR A 383 -15.26 -8.66 -9.83
N ILE A 384 -15.05 -9.21 -8.63
CA ILE A 384 -13.74 -9.23 -7.97
C ILE A 384 -12.74 -10.03 -8.80
N ARG A 385 -13.12 -11.24 -9.20
CA ARG A 385 -12.28 -12.14 -9.99
C ARG A 385 -11.75 -11.47 -11.27
N ASN A 386 -12.59 -10.71 -11.98
CA ASN A 386 -12.19 -10.06 -13.23
C ASN A 386 -11.48 -8.71 -13.07
N TYR A 387 -11.78 -7.94 -12.03
CA TYR A 387 -11.35 -6.53 -11.99
C TYR A 387 -10.59 -6.09 -10.73
N LEU A 388 -10.71 -6.82 -9.62
CA LEU A 388 -10.15 -6.44 -8.31
C LEU A 388 -9.38 -7.59 -7.63
N ASN A 389 -8.95 -8.58 -8.41
CA ASN A 389 -8.33 -9.77 -7.86
C ASN A 389 -6.88 -9.48 -7.43
N LEU A 390 -6.59 -9.68 -6.14
CA LEU A 390 -5.27 -9.54 -5.55
C LEU A 390 -4.77 -10.93 -5.17
N ASN A 391 -4.01 -11.54 -6.07
CA ASN A 391 -3.60 -12.96 -6.02
C ASN A 391 -2.47 -13.26 -5.01
N ASN A 392 -2.66 -12.94 -3.73
CA ASN A 392 -1.61 -13.08 -2.70
C ASN A 392 -1.09 -14.52 -2.60
N ILE A 393 -1.96 -15.53 -2.50
CA ILE A 393 -1.54 -16.94 -2.40
C ILE A 393 -0.68 -17.36 -3.61
N GLN A 394 -1.11 -17.00 -4.83
CA GLN A 394 -0.42 -17.43 -6.05
C GLN A 394 0.94 -16.74 -6.20
N LEU A 395 1.06 -15.48 -5.78
CA LEU A 395 2.32 -14.75 -5.76
C LEU A 395 3.29 -15.34 -4.74
N ILE A 396 2.87 -15.48 -3.48
CA ILE A 396 3.76 -15.92 -2.41
C ILE A 396 4.21 -17.38 -2.57
N LYS A 397 3.40 -18.24 -3.19
CA LYS A 397 3.83 -19.61 -3.58
C LYS A 397 5.03 -19.61 -4.52
N ARG A 398 5.15 -18.61 -5.41
CA ARG A 398 6.27 -18.47 -6.35
C ARG A 398 7.53 -17.87 -5.72
N TYR A 399 7.42 -17.30 -4.52
CA TYR A 399 8.55 -16.71 -3.83
C TYR A 399 9.31 -17.76 -3.02
N ASN A 400 10.61 -17.89 -3.28
CA ASN A 400 11.50 -18.86 -2.63
C ASN A 400 12.34 -18.28 -1.48
N GLY A 401 12.24 -16.97 -1.25
CA GLY A 401 12.95 -16.33 -0.15
C GLY A 401 12.22 -16.48 1.19
N PRO A 402 12.83 -15.96 2.26
CA PRO A 402 12.28 -16.06 3.60
C PRO A 402 11.13 -15.06 3.80
N PHE A 403 10.16 -15.47 4.60
CA PHE A 403 9.10 -14.60 5.10
C PHE A 403 8.58 -15.12 6.44
N TYR A 404 7.93 -14.24 7.20
CA TYR A 404 7.04 -14.65 8.28
C TYR A 404 5.78 -13.79 8.28
N LEU A 405 4.72 -14.35 8.85
CA LEU A 405 3.42 -13.71 9.01
C LEU A 405 3.27 -13.24 10.45
N VAL A 406 2.84 -12.00 10.63
CA VAL A 406 2.28 -11.53 11.90
C VAL A 406 0.77 -11.64 11.80
N ARG A 407 0.18 -12.50 12.62
CA ARG A 407 -1.27 -12.68 12.70
C ARG A 407 -1.80 -12.02 13.95
N ARG A 408 -2.65 -11.02 13.74
CA ARG A 408 -3.35 -10.30 14.82
C ARG A 408 -4.54 -11.12 15.31
N THR A 409 -4.52 -11.50 16.58
CA THR A 409 -5.50 -12.47 17.12
C THR A 409 -6.88 -11.84 17.34
N PHE A 410 -6.96 -10.53 17.58
CA PHE A 410 -8.20 -9.76 17.77
C PHE A 410 -8.58 -8.90 16.55
N ASP A 411 -8.05 -9.23 15.37
CA ASP A 411 -8.26 -8.46 14.15
C ASP A 411 -9.71 -8.53 13.65
N GLU A 412 -10.42 -7.41 13.68
CA GLU A 412 -11.80 -7.27 13.23
C GLU A 412 -11.94 -7.29 11.70
N MET A 413 -10.84 -7.03 10.98
CA MET A 413 -10.79 -7.00 9.52
C MET A 413 -10.42 -8.37 8.94
N MET A 414 -9.42 -9.05 9.52
CA MET A 414 -8.88 -10.32 9.02
C MET A 414 -9.58 -11.55 9.60
N ASN A 415 -10.19 -11.47 10.79
CA ASN A 415 -11.04 -12.55 11.28
C ASN A 415 -12.41 -12.46 10.61
N LEU A 416 -12.79 -13.44 9.79
CA LEU A 416 -14.11 -13.45 9.14
C LEU A 416 -15.25 -13.48 10.17
N ILE A 417 -15.06 -14.24 11.25
CA ILE A 417 -15.93 -14.22 12.43
C ILE A 417 -15.21 -13.47 13.56
N PRO A 418 -15.81 -12.40 14.12
CA PRO A 418 -15.20 -11.62 15.20
C PRO A 418 -14.72 -12.50 16.37
N ALA A 419 -13.53 -12.18 16.89
CA ALA A 419 -12.87 -12.90 17.99
C ALA A 419 -12.59 -14.40 17.76
N LYS A 420 -12.72 -14.91 16.52
CA LYS A 420 -12.44 -16.30 16.15
C LYS A 420 -11.21 -16.40 15.26
N VAL A 421 -10.04 -16.56 15.89
CA VAL A 421 -8.72 -16.68 15.22
C VAL A 421 -8.63 -17.80 14.18
N SER A 422 -9.45 -18.86 14.31
CA SER A 422 -9.48 -19.95 13.32
C SER A 422 -10.00 -19.49 11.96
N THR A 423 -10.70 -18.35 11.90
CA THR A 423 -11.25 -17.75 10.67
C THR A 423 -10.41 -16.58 10.15
N ASN A 424 -9.19 -16.42 10.67
CA ASN A 424 -8.28 -15.38 10.21
C ASN A 424 -7.77 -15.70 8.80
N CYS A 425 -7.86 -14.75 7.87
CA CYS A 425 -7.40 -14.90 6.48
C CYS A 425 -5.93 -15.31 6.35
N ALA A 426 -5.06 -14.93 7.29
CA ALA A 426 -3.65 -15.35 7.28
C ALA A 426 -3.47 -16.88 7.43
N ASN A 427 -4.46 -17.59 7.96
CA ASN A 427 -4.40 -19.05 8.12
C ASN A 427 -4.37 -19.76 6.76
N GLU A 428 -5.19 -19.29 5.81
CA GLU A 428 -5.29 -19.87 4.47
C GLU A 428 -3.98 -19.75 3.69
N ILE A 429 -3.21 -18.69 3.97
CA ILE A 429 -1.86 -18.49 3.43
C ILE A 429 -0.95 -19.63 3.88
N LEU A 430 -0.92 -19.97 5.17
CA LEU A 430 -0.08 -21.07 5.68
C LEU A 430 -0.58 -22.44 5.23
N PHE A 431 -1.90 -22.66 5.22
CA PHE A 431 -2.50 -23.89 4.71
C PHE A 431 -2.12 -24.15 3.25
N SER A 432 -1.91 -23.08 2.48
CA SER A 432 -1.53 -23.15 1.07
C SER A 432 -0.03 -23.25 0.83
N ILE A 433 0.80 -22.55 1.63
CA ILE A 433 2.25 -22.45 1.40
C ILE A 433 3.01 -23.61 2.02
N LEU A 434 2.71 -24.00 3.26
CA LEU A 434 3.53 -24.98 3.97
C LEU A 434 3.53 -26.35 3.26
N PRO A 435 2.38 -26.89 2.80
CA PRO A 435 2.39 -28.11 1.98
C PRO A 435 3.06 -27.94 0.63
N HIS A 436 3.03 -26.73 0.06
CA HIS A 436 3.73 -26.43 -1.19
C HIS A 436 5.25 -26.39 -1.00
N ARG A 437 5.75 -25.87 0.13
CA ARG A 437 7.20 -25.81 0.41
C ARG A 437 7.78 -27.13 0.90
N TYR A 438 7.00 -27.86 1.71
CA TYR A 438 7.42 -29.06 2.45
C TYR A 438 6.47 -30.24 2.17
N PRO A 439 6.37 -30.73 0.92
CA PRO A 439 5.41 -31.77 0.56
C PRO A 439 5.61 -33.08 1.33
N PHE A 440 6.84 -33.40 1.74
CA PHE A 440 7.13 -34.61 2.51
C PHE A 440 6.82 -34.50 4.01
N ILE A 441 6.63 -33.29 4.53
CA ILE A 441 6.14 -33.06 5.90
C ILE A 441 4.61 -33.09 5.93
N TYR A 442 3.96 -32.46 4.94
CA TYR A 442 2.50 -32.35 4.84
C TYR A 442 1.97 -33.28 3.74
N ASN A 443 2.37 -34.55 3.78
CA ASN A 443 2.12 -35.54 2.74
C ASN A 443 0.76 -36.26 2.86
N ASP A 444 0.12 -36.20 4.03
CA ASP A 444 -1.13 -36.91 4.30
C ASP A 444 -2.19 -36.05 5.02
N ALA A 445 -3.40 -36.60 5.14
CA ALA A 445 -4.52 -35.94 5.80
C ALA A 445 -4.29 -35.74 7.31
N GLN A 446 -3.49 -36.59 7.97
CA GLN A 446 -3.20 -36.50 9.40
C GLN A 446 -2.31 -35.29 9.68
N MET A 447 -1.24 -35.09 8.92
CA MET A 447 -0.32 -33.95 9.03
C MET A 447 -1.01 -32.63 8.70
N LEU A 448 -1.84 -32.61 7.64
CA LEU A 448 -2.65 -31.44 7.29
C LEU A 448 -3.65 -31.09 8.40
N THR A 449 -4.27 -32.09 9.03
CA THR A 449 -5.19 -31.89 10.16
C THR A 449 -4.45 -31.39 11.40
N LEU A 450 -3.27 -31.93 11.71
CA LEU A 450 -2.43 -31.47 12.82
C LEU A 450 -2.01 -30.01 12.63
N MET A 451 -1.56 -29.65 11.43
CA MET A 451 -1.21 -28.28 11.05
C MET A 451 -2.40 -27.33 11.23
N LYS A 452 -3.56 -27.67 10.65
CA LYS A 452 -4.79 -26.86 10.76
C LYS A 452 -5.24 -26.71 12.20
N ARG A 453 -5.20 -27.79 12.97
CA ARG A 453 -5.50 -27.78 14.41
C ARG A 453 -4.57 -26.80 15.12
N TYR A 454 -3.26 -26.93 14.95
CA TYR A 454 -2.28 -26.08 15.62
C TYR A 454 -2.45 -24.59 15.28
N ILE A 455 -2.57 -24.24 14.00
CA ILE A 455 -2.77 -22.85 13.54
C ILE A 455 -4.03 -22.23 14.17
N CYS A 456 -5.12 -22.98 14.25
CA CYS A 456 -6.41 -22.52 14.77
C CYS A 456 -6.48 -22.43 16.30
N LEU A 457 -5.50 -22.95 17.05
CA LEU A 457 -5.48 -22.88 18.51
C LEU A 457 -5.14 -21.48 19.02
N LYS A 458 -5.63 -21.17 20.23
CA LYS A 458 -5.23 -19.99 21.01
C LYS A 458 -3.85 -20.20 21.66
N LYS A 459 -3.16 -19.11 21.97
CA LYS A 459 -1.78 -19.05 22.51
C LYS A 459 -1.43 -20.11 23.57
N LEU A 460 -2.23 -20.24 24.64
CA LEU A 460 -1.95 -21.22 25.71
C LEU A 460 -2.01 -22.67 25.22
N LYS A 461 -2.99 -23.01 24.38
CA LYS A 461 -3.13 -24.36 23.82
C LYS A 461 -2.08 -24.63 22.74
N LYS A 462 -1.70 -23.60 21.97
CA LYS A 462 -0.56 -23.67 21.05
C LYS A 462 0.72 -24.00 21.79
N LYS A 463 1.04 -23.28 22.88
CA LYS A 463 2.24 -23.56 23.67
C LYS A 463 2.26 -25.01 24.17
N LYS A 464 1.16 -25.50 24.75
CA LYS A 464 1.06 -26.91 25.18
C LYS A 464 1.32 -27.92 24.05
N LEU A 465 0.79 -27.66 22.85
CA LEU A 465 1.00 -28.55 21.71
C LEU A 465 2.44 -28.43 21.18
N LEU A 466 3.02 -27.23 21.18
CA LEU A 466 4.42 -27.03 20.84
C LEU A 466 5.33 -27.80 21.80
N ASP A 467 5.11 -27.66 23.11
CA ASP A 467 5.89 -28.37 24.13
C ASP A 467 5.73 -29.91 24.02
N GLN A 468 4.55 -30.38 23.60
CA GLN A 468 4.26 -31.81 23.41
C GLN A 468 5.02 -32.43 22.22
N TYR A 469 5.08 -31.74 21.08
CA TYR A 469 5.65 -32.27 19.84
C TYR A 469 7.05 -31.72 19.53
N CYS A 470 7.49 -30.66 20.20
CA CYS A 470 8.78 -30.00 19.98
C CYS A 470 9.51 -29.82 21.32
N SER A 471 9.86 -30.92 21.96
CA SER A 471 10.56 -30.94 23.26
C SER A 471 11.94 -30.28 23.20
N ASP A 472 12.69 -30.45 22.10
CA ASP A 472 13.95 -29.77 21.82
C ASP A 472 13.88 -28.98 20.50
N THR A 473 13.47 -27.71 20.59
CA THR A 473 13.41 -26.81 19.44
C THR A 473 14.78 -26.52 18.83
N ASP A 474 15.86 -26.58 19.62
CA ASP A 474 17.20 -26.32 19.13
C ASP A 474 17.73 -27.50 18.30
N ALA A 475 17.37 -28.74 18.64
CA ALA A 475 17.64 -29.90 17.80
C ALA A 475 16.95 -29.78 16.43
N LEU A 476 15.66 -29.42 16.42
CA LEU A 476 14.91 -29.21 15.18
C LEU A 476 15.54 -28.11 14.32
N LYS A 477 15.97 -27.00 14.95
CA LYS A 477 16.71 -25.93 14.28
C LYS A 477 18.02 -26.41 13.67
N ARG A 478 18.85 -27.14 14.44
CA ARG A 478 20.10 -27.72 13.96
C ARG A 478 19.89 -28.67 12.77
N GLN A 479 18.80 -29.43 12.76
CA GLN A 479 18.46 -30.33 11.66
C GLN A 479 18.07 -29.56 10.38
N CYS A 480 17.29 -28.47 10.50
CA CYS A 480 17.03 -27.58 9.38
C CYS A 480 18.32 -26.93 8.84
N GLU A 481 19.20 -26.46 9.74
CA GLU A 481 20.48 -25.86 9.36
C GLU A 481 21.40 -26.85 8.66
N ARG A 482 21.48 -28.09 9.16
CA ARG A 482 22.22 -29.19 8.52
C ARG A 482 21.70 -29.46 7.11
N TYR A 483 20.39 -29.61 6.96
CA TYR A 483 19.79 -29.84 5.66
C TYR A 483 20.11 -28.70 4.69
N ARG A 484 20.06 -27.44 5.12
CA ARG A 484 20.39 -26.27 4.29
C ARG A 484 21.84 -26.26 3.81
N LEU A 485 22.77 -26.75 4.63
CA LEU A 485 24.19 -26.86 4.28
C LEU A 485 24.45 -28.00 3.28
N GLU A 486 23.79 -29.15 3.47
CA GLU A 486 23.92 -30.32 2.60
C GLU A 486 23.16 -30.16 1.27
N HIS A 487 22.00 -29.49 1.32
CA HIS A 487 21.08 -29.31 0.19
C HIS A 487 20.69 -27.83 0.08
N PRO A 488 21.50 -26.98 -0.56
CA PRO A 488 21.18 -25.57 -0.73
C PRO A 488 19.86 -25.40 -1.50
N VAL A 489 18.75 -25.17 -0.78
CA VAL A 489 17.43 -25.04 -1.38
C VAL A 489 17.39 -23.78 -2.24
N ARG A 490 17.47 -23.96 -3.57
CA ARG A 490 17.37 -22.86 -4.54
C ARG A 490 15.91 -22.51 -4.85
N SER A 491 15.01 -23.47 -4.67
CA SER A 491 13.57 -23.33 -4.94
C SER A 491 12.75 -24.29 -4.11
N TYR A 492 11.49 -23.94 -3.85
CA TYR A 492 10.48 -24.84 -3.34
C TYR A 492 9.64 -25.44 -4.49
N PRO A 493 9.02 -26.64 -4.32
CA PRO A 493 9.10 -27.54 -3.16
C PRO A 493 10.51 -28.09 -2.93
N CYS A 494 10.81 -28.48 -1.69
CA CYS A 494 12.07 -29.16 -1.33
C CYS A 494 11.81 -30.56 -0.75
N ASN A 495 12.84 -31.41 -0.74
CA ASN A 495 12.76 -32.80 -0.27
C ASN A 495 12.90 -32.96 1.25
N PHE A 496 12.83 -31.86 2.01
CA PHE A 496 12.92 -31.91 3.46
C PHE A 496 11.77 -32.74 4.04
N GLY A 497 12.12 -33.81 4.76
CA GLY A 497 11.16 -34.73 5.36
C GLY A 497 10.94 -36.06 4.64
N GLU A 498 11.62 -36.29 3.51
CA GLU A 498 11.46 -37.50 2.69
C GLU A 498 11.65 -38.78 3.52
N ASN A 499 12.76 -38.86 4.28
CA ASN A 499 13.13 -40.02 5.09
C ASN A 499 12.73 -39.91 6.57
N PHE A 500 11.86 -38.96 6.94
CA PHE A 500 11.46 -38.77 8.33
C PHE A 500 10.45 -39.83 8.78
N SER A 501 10.60 -40.26 10.03
CA SER A 501 9.58 -41.01 10.76
C SER A 501 8.31 -40.19 10.95
N ILE A 502 7.21 -40.85 11.36
CA ILE A 502 5.93 -40.18 11.61
C ILE A 502 6.07 -39.14 12.73
N ASP A 503 6.80 -39.46 13.80
CA ASP A 503 6.98 -38.57 14.95
C ASP A 503 7.82 -37.33 14.59
N GLU A 504 8.87 -37.51 13.78
CA GLU A 504 9.65 -36.39 13.24
C GLU A 504 8.80 -35.50 12.35
N ARG A 505 7.98 -36.07 11.45
CA ARG A 505 7.05 -35.29 10.61
C ARG A 505 6.04 -34.51 11.44
N GLN A 506 5.49 -35.10 12.51
CA GLN A 506 4.58 -34.40 13.42
C GLN A 506 5.28 -33.23 14.13
N SER A 507 6.51 -33.44 14.58
CA SER A 507 7.35 -32.41 15.22
C SER A 507 7.61 -31.25 14.26
N PHE A 508 8.04 -31.54 13.03
CA PHE A 508 8.28 -30.52 12.00
C PHE A 508 7.01 -29.85 11.49
N ALA A 509 5.88 -30.56 11.43
CA ALA A 509 4.60 -29.98 11.03
C ALA A 509 4.18 -28.81 11.94
N ILE A 510 4.49 -28.91 13.25
CA ILE A 510 4.23 -27.85 14.24
C ILE A 510 5.38 -26.83 14.26
N TYR A 511 6.62 -27.28 14.29
CA TYR A 511 7.80 -26.40 14.34
C TYR A 511 7.83 -25.43 13.16
N LEU A 512 7.59 -25.89 11.94
CA LEU A 512 7.57 -25.04 10.75
C LEU A 512 6.48 -23.98 10.85
N VAL A 513 5.27 -24.31 11.32
CA VAL A 513 4.24 -23.29 11.55
C VAL A 513 4.75 -22.19 12.49
N ASN A 514 5.43 -22.56 13.58
CA ASN A 514 5.97 -21.61 14.55
C ASN A 514 7.08 -20.71 13.96
N GLN A 515 7.83 -21.18 12.96
CA GLN A 515 8.84 -20.37 12.26
C GLN A 515 8.22 -19.34 11.30
N TYR A 516 7.07 -19.66 10.71
CA TYR A 516 6.40 -18.79 9.74
C TYR A 516 5.29 -17.91 10.35
N LEU A 517 4.86 -18.15 11.59
CA LEU A 517 3.71 -17.47 12.20
C LEU A 517 4.06 -16.88 13.57
N VAL A 518 3.89 -15.57 13.69
CA VAL A 518 3.94 -14.83 14.96
C VAL A 518 2.54 -14.35 15.30
N ASP A 519 2.01 -14.78 16.45
CA ASP A 519 0.73 -14.27 16.96
C ASP A 519 0.95 -12.95 17.73
N PHE A 520 0.18 -11.92 17.37
CA PHE A 520 0.17 -10.62 18.05
C PHE A 520 -1.23 -10.34 18.61
N ASP A 521 -1.31 -10.13 19.93
CA ASP A 521 -2.56 -9.88 20.64
C ASP A 521 -3.02 -8.42 20.47
N ALA A 522 -3.56 -8.08 19.30
CA ALA A 522 -3.98 -6.72 18.95
C ALA A 522 -5.11 -6.65 17.90
N GLN A 523 -5.70 -5.46 17.76
CA GLN A 523 -6.67 -5.09 16.71
C GLN A 523 -5.95 -4.72 15.40
N HIS A 524 -6.71 -4.51 14.31
CA HIS A 524 -6.14 -4.34 12.97
C HIS A 524 -5.17 -3.14 12.86
N CYS A 525 -5.54 -2.00 13.43
CA CYS A 525 -4.80 -0.73 13.30
C CYS A 525 -3.78 -0.46 14.41
N THR A 526 -3.57 -1.39 15.35
CA THR A 526 -2.56 -1.21 16.40
C THR A 526 -1.15 -1.24 15.79
N PRO A 527 -0.24 -0.30 16.05
CA PRO A 527 1.12 -0.38 15.51
C PRO A 527 1.83 -1.68 15.91
N LEU A 528 2.64 -2.24 15.00
CA LEU A 528 3.43 -3.43 15.30
C LEU A 528 4.58 -3.06 16.26
N PRO A 529 4.71 -3.72 17.43
CA PRO A 529 5.81 -3.46 18.34
C PRO A 529 7.16 -3.82 17.73
N VAL A 530 8.19 -3.03 18.04
CA VAL A 530 9.58 -3.28 17.62
C VAL A 530 10.05 -4.70 17.99
N THR A 531 9.61 -5.22 19.13
CA THR A 531 9.96 -6.56 19.61
C THR A 531 9.43 -7.70 18.73
N LEU A 532 8.47 -7.44 17.84
CA LEU A 532 7.92 -8.42 16.89
C LEU A 532 8.44 -8.19 15.45
N PHE A 533 9.25 -7.15 15.25
CA PHE A 533 9.90 -6.88 13.98
C PHE A 533 11.27 -7.55 13.96
N HIS A 534 11.39 -8.63 13.21
CA HIS A 534 12.61 -9.41 13.05
C HIS A 534 12.99 -9.48 11.58
N LEU A 535 14.28 -9.67 11.29
CA LEU A 535 14.70 -9.91 9.91
C LEU A 535 14.28 -11.32 9.51
N PRO A 536 13.59 -11.51 8.37
CA PRO A 536 13.19 -12.83 7.93
C PRO A 536 14.40 -13.73 7.69
N THR A 537 14.35 -14.96 8.17
CA THR A 537 15.38 -15.97 8.00
C THR A 537 14.85 -17.17 7.25
N ARG A 538 15.67 -17.80 6.42
CA ARG A 538 15.29 -19.05 5.75
C ARG A 538 15.26 -20.17 6.78
N CYS A 539 14.12 -20.89 6.85
CA CYS A 539 13.96 -22.01 7.77
C CYS A 539 14.73 -23.25 7.29
N VAL A 540 14.45 -23.70 6.06
CA VAL A 540 15.10 -24.85 5.38
C VAL A 540 15.67 -24.39 4.06
#